data_AF-A0A2S8VZR0-F1
#
_entry.id   AF-A0A2S8VZR0-F1
#
_cell.length_a   1.000
_cell.length_b   1.000
_cell.length_c   1.000
_cell.angle_alpha   90.00
_cell.angle_beta   90.00
_cell.angle_gamma   90.00
#
_symmetry.space_group_name_H-M   'P 1'
#
loop_
_entity.id
_entity.type
_entity.pdbx_description
1 polymer ?
#
loop_
_entity_poly.entity_id
_entity_poly.type
_entity_poly.pdbx_seq_one_letter_code
_entity_poly.pdbx_strand_id
1 'polypeptide(L)'
;MTNTDLRVIIRNNNGDKEIDVNEILVVYTVASIAVHKELEEELASLYKENQQDCMIAYKNSRFYENPLFSTYTAIEEKKMREALALYAWYEEKGEGDAFLRKFIKKGYKRLSDYVERNPTFNINHFVDFYRGRSDSYLSESKLLLVISCVMYLYEKKQINWRSMEIQEHFRNVVVNINSIAVTDKEMLEGRAKNQIPALSKFQEVTGCKFGKVENIDDMIVKMEDKLLKELSKEKPLKRMAPNELFNELYKRGMYRYIKPLSGVLRLQNLNDMNFYATTEITREEYIDIYQMFSASKDRGRLTDEDFTFYLSASLLICMMAKQYKELRDEYLNKDDSALYQAIEKEKLANEKVIELTKKEKEFESREKELNDKISEQEAYIKELERKLKEKEETVKEDEMLRKEVISLREYVFKEQEQIEQEDMVEEDYSAQLENARIAIVGGHQNWHQRIKQVYPGIRTILPDEKGIDLSFLSNMDIVCFETSHSNHAIYRKALSNVKDKDVHIHYFNGQRNISALGLELSKLM
;
A
#
# COMPACT_ATOMS: atom_id res chain seq x y z
N MET A 1 -29.61 34.14 -24.56
CA MET A 1 -28.79 33.09 -25.20
C MET A 1 -27.47 33.03 -24.47
N THR A 2 -27.33 32.07 -23.57
CA THR A 2 -26.10 31.78 -22.82
C THR A 2 -25.09 31.15 -23.77
N ASN A 3 -24.02 31.89 -24.06
CA ASN A 3 -22.96 31.52 -25.00
C ASN A 3 -22.00 30.54 -24.32
N THR A 4 -22.04 29.28 -24.73
CA THR A 4 -21.02 28.28 -24.44
C THR A 4 -20.74 27.50 -25.73
N ASP A 5 -19.45 27.22 -25.96
CA ASP A 5 -18.90 26.34 -27.00
C ASP A 5 -18.67 26.94 -28.40
N LEU A 6 -17.61 27.76 -28.52
CA LEU A 6 -16.94 27.98 -29.81
C LEU A 6 -16.08 26.74 -30.09
N ARG A 7 -16.40 26.00 -31.15
CA ARG A 7 -15.68 24.78 -31.54
C ARG A 7 -14.99 24.99 -32.89
N VAL A 8 -13.75 24.52 -32.99
CA VAL A 8 -13.11 24.31 -34.30
C VAL A 8 -13.55 22.93 -34.79
N ILE A 9 -14.24 22.90 -35.92
CA ILE A 9 -14.61 21.66 -36.58
C ILE A 9 -13.52 21.32 -37.58
N ILE A 10 -12.75 20.28 -37.29
CA ILE A 10 -11.85 19.66 -38.26
C ILE A 10 -12.66 18.61 -38.98
N ARG A 11 -13.00 18.91 -40.24
CA ARG A 11 -13.74 17.99 -41.09
C ARG A 11 -12.81 16.89 -41.59
N ASN A 12 -12.91 15.71 -40.99
CA ASN A 12 -12.19 14.52 -41.41
C ASN A 12 -13.19 13.48 -41.93
N ASN A 13 -12.79 12.68 -42.92
CA ASN A 13 -13.66 11.64 -43.47
C ASN A 13 -13.88 10.44 -42.53
N ASN A 14 -13.19 10.40 -41.38
CA ASN A 14 -13.41 9.44 -40.30
C ASN A 14 -14.36 10.00 -39.21
N GLY A 15 -14.99 11.15 -39.46
CA GLY A 15 -15.82 11.90 -38.52
C GLY A 15 -15.24 13.29 -38.24
N ASP A 16 -16.12 14.27 -38.07
CA ASP A 16 -15.73 15.62 -37.67
C ASP A 16 -15.11 15.57 -36.26
N LYS A 17 -13.86 16.03 -36.13
CA LYS A 17 -13.23 16.21 -34.82
C LYS A 17 -13.48 17.64 -34.38
N GLU A 18 -14.29 17.78 -33.34
CA GLU A 18 -14.52 19.07 -32.71
C GLU A 18 -13.49 19.31 -31.61
N ILE A 19 -12.83 20.46 -31.66
CA ILE A 19 -11.90 20.91 -30.63
C ILE A 19 -12.43 22.18 -30.00
N ASP A 20 -12.46 22.23 -28.66
CA ASP A 20 -12.84 23.44 -27.93
C ASP A 20 -11.75 24.51 -28.11
N VAL A 21 -12.17 25.68 -28.61
CA VAL A 21 -11.30 26.85 -28.78
C VAL A 21 -10.70 27.30 -27.45
N ASN A 22 -11.43 27.17 -26.34
CA ASN A 22 -10.91 27.52 -25.03
C ASN A 22 -9.75 26.62 -24.63
N GLU A 23 -9.87 25.33 -24.89
CA GLU A 23 -8.83 24.36 -24.57
C GLU A 23 -7.55 24.69 -25.37
N ILE A 24 -7.70 24.99 -26.65
CA ILE A 24 -6.60 25.45 -27.51
C ILE A 24 -5.92 26.69 -26.93
N LEU A 25 -6.71 27.71 -26.56
CA LEU A 25 -6.17 28.94 -25.98
C LEU A 25 -5.45 28.70 -24.66
N VAL A 26 -6.00 27.86 -23.78
CA VAL A 26 -5.36 27.47 -22.52
C VAL A 26 -4.03 26.79 -22.79
N VAL A 27 -3.99 25.76 -23.63
CA VAL A 27 -2.77 25.00 -23.92
C VAL A 27 -1.69 25.90 -24.52
N TYR A 28 -2.04 26.77 -25.47
CA TYR A 28 -1.09 27.72 -26.06
C TYR A 28 -0.65 28.81 -25.08
N THR A 29 -1.52 29.23 -24.17
CA THR A 29 -1.19 30.19 -23.12
C THR A 29 -0.20 29.60 -22.13
N VAL A 30 -0.44 28.35 -21.70
CA VAL A 30 0.49 27.58 -20.87
C VAL A 30 1.83 27.43 -21.59
N ALA A 31 1.83 27.07 -22.87
CA ALA A 31 3.05 26.98 -23.66
C ALA A 31 3.80 28.33 -23.73
N SER A 32 3.08 29.44 -23.91
CA SER A 32 3.64 30.80 -23.89
C SER A 32 4.27 31.13 -22.55
N ILE A 33 3.65 30.74 -21.44
CA ILE A 33 4.18 30.92 -20.08
C ILE A 33 5.44 30.07 -19.88
N ALA A 34 5.41 28.80 -20.31
CA ALA A 34 6.49 27.83 -20.12
C ALA A 34 7.79 28.23 -20.82
N VAL A 35 7.71 28.84 -22.01
CA VAL A 35 8.89 29.27 -22.77
C VAL A 35 9.34 30.70 -22.44
N HIS A 36 8.67 31.36 -21.49
CA HIS A 36 9.06 32.71 -21.08
C HIS A 36 10.27 32.66 -20.14
N LYS A 37 11.38 33.25 -20.57
CA LYS A 37 12.69 33.16 -19.89
C LYS A 37 12.64 33.59 -18.41
N GLU A 38 11.90 34.65 -18.09
CA GLU A 38 11.83 35.17 -16.71
C GLU A 38 10.96 34.30 -15.78
N LEU A 39 10.16 33.38 -16.33
CA LEU A 39 9.28 32.51 -15.54
C LEU A 39 9.86 31.09 -15.36
N GLU A 40 10.90 30.74 -16.12
CA GLU A 40 11.44 29.39 -16.19
C GLU A 40 11.85 28.83 -14.83
N GLU A 41 12.66 29.57 -14.06
CA GLU A 41 13.15 29.10 -12.75
C GLU A 41 12.02 28.93 -11.73
N GLU A 42 11.05 29.86 -11.71
CA GLU A 42 9.92 29.81 -10.79
C GLU A 42 8.98 28.65 -11.10
N LEU A 43 8.65 28.43 -12.38
CA LEU A 43 7.81 27.32 -12.82
C LEU A 43 8.49 25.98 -12.51
N ALA A 44 9.79 25.87 -12.78
CA ALA A 44 10.56 24.66 -12.48
C ALA A 44 10.60 24.37 -10.97
N SER A 45 10.80 25.39 -10.12
CA SER A 45 10.77 25.23 -8.65
C SER A 45 9.38 24.79 -8.17
N LEU A 46 8.34 25.47 -8.64
CA LEU A 46 6.96 25.19 -8.24
C LEU A 46 6.53 23.78 -8.68
N TYR A 47 6.91 23.37 -9.88
CA TYR A 47 6.68 22.01 -10.37
C TYR A 47 7.42 20.99 -9.52
N LYS A 48 8.71 21.22 -9.23
CA LYS A 48 9.52 20.30 -8.42
C LYS A 48 8.98 20.11 -7.01
N GLU A 49 8.50 21.17 -6.38
CA GLU A 49 7.89 21.14 -5.04
C GLU A 49 6.60 20.31 -5.01
N ASN A 50 5.85 20.29 -6.11
CA ASN A 50 4.52 19.66 -6.21
C ASN A 50 4.48 18.56 -7.27
N GLN A 51 5.63 17.94 -7.55
CA GLN A 51 5.84 17.14 -8.75
C GLN A 51 4.85 15.99 -8.87
N GLN A 52 4.63 15.26 -7.76
CA GLN A 52 3.74 14.10 -7.73
C GLN A 52 2.28 14.50 -8.02
N ASP A 53 1.76 15.50 -7.32
CA ASP A 53 0.37 15.93 -7.49
C ASP A 53 0.12 16.53 -8.87
N CYS A 54 1.05 17.36 -9.36
CA CYS A 54 0.99 17.93 -10.71
C CYS A 54 0.91 16.82 -11.77
N MET A 55 1.70 15.78 -11.58
CA MET A 55 1.82 14.69 -12.53
C MET A 55 0.60 13.75 -12.50
N ILE A 56 -0.03 13.57 -11.35
CA ILE A 56 -1.33 12.87 -11.21
C ILE A 56 -2.42 13.68 -11.91
N ALA A 57 -2.53 14.97 -11.59
CA ALA A 57 -3.52 15.87 -12.19
C ALA A 57 -3.38 15.92 -13.71
N TYR A 58 -2.14 16.03 -14.22
CA TYR A 58 -1.87 16.03 -15.66
C TYR A 58 -2.41 14.79 -16.35
N LYS A 59 -2.13 13.58 -15.84
CA LYS A 59 -2.59 12.32 -16.43
C LYS A 59 -4.09 12.13 -16.42
N ASN A 60 -4.75 12.62 -15.37
CA ASN A 60 -6.21 12.56 -15.26
C ASN A 60 -6.91 13.67 -16.04
N SER A 61 -6.16 14.70 -16.45
CA SER A 61 -6.71 15.82 -17.20
C SER A 61 -6.96 15.48 -18.67
N ARG A 62 -7.83 16.27 -19.30
CA ARG A 62 -8.05 16.26 -20.76
C ARG A 62 -6.81 16.65 -21.57
N PHE A 63 -5.76 17.15 -20.92
CA PHE A 63 -4.55 17.63 -21.57
C PHE A 63 -3.46 16.56 -21.70
N TYR A 64 -3.62 15.39 -21.09
CA TYR A 64 -2.65 14.32 -21.19
C TYR A 64 -2.45 13.90 -22.65
N GLU A 65 -1.19 13.69 -23.05
CA GLU A 65 -0.80 13.37 -24.43
C GLU A 65 -1.26 14.40 -25.48
N ASN A 66 -1.40 15.68 -25.08
CA ASN A 66 -1.72 16.73 -26.05
C ASN A 66 -0.66 16.77 -27.17
N PRO A 67 -1.06 16.58 -28.44
CA PRO A 67 -0.12 16.44 -29.53
C PRO A 67 0.70 17.72 -29.76
N LEU A 68 0.18 18.89 -29.42
CA LEU A 68 0.83 20.19 -29.68
C LEU A 68 2.31 20.19 -29.29
N PHE A 69 2.62 19.72 -28.08
CA PHE A 69 3.96 19.86 -27.50
C PHE A 69 4.99 19.00 -28.23
N SER A 70 4.56 17.90 -28.86
CA SER A 70 5.46 17.02 -29.61
C SER A 70 5.99 17.62 -30.91
N THR A 71 5.49 18.80 -31.31
CA THR A 71 6.03 19.61 -32.42
C THR A 71 7.18 20.53 -32.01
N TYR A 72 7.44 20.70 -30.72
CA TYR A 72 8.50 21.55 -30.19
C TYR A 72 9.81 20.78 -29.95
N THR A 73 10.88 21.50 -29.60
CA THR A 73 12.14 20.87 -29.20
C THR A 73 11.96 20.10 -27.90
N ALA A 74 12.70 19.01 -27.66
CA ALA A 74 12.53 18.15 -26.49
C ALA A 74 12.65 18.92 -25.16
N ILE A 75 13.51 19.94 -25.14
CA ILE A 75 13.70 20.82 -23.99
C ILE A 75 12.46 21.70 -23.76
N GLU A 76 11.92 22.31 -24.81
CA GLU A 76 10.70 23.13 -24.72
C GLU A 76 9.47 22.26 -24.40
N GLU A 77 9.34 21.10 -25.02
CA GLU A 77 8.27 20.14 -24.74
C GLU A 77 8.27 19.72 -23.27
N LYS A 78 9.43 19.43 -22.68
CA LYS A 78 9.54 19.14 -21.25
C LYS A 78 8.99 20.30 -20.40
N LYS A 79 9.46 21.53 -20.65
CA LYS A 79 8.97 22.73 -19.94
C LYS A 79 7.47 22.93 -20.10
N MET A 80 6.94 22.70 -21.29
CA MET A 80 5.51 22.82 -21.59
C MET A 80 4.69 21.75 -20.86
N ARG A 81 5.15 20.49 -20.82
CA ARG A 81 4.51 19.41 -20.05
C ARG A 81 4.50 19.70 -18.56
N GLU A 82 5.62 20.18 -18.00
CA GLU A 82 5.73 20.55 -16.58
C GLU A 82 4.77 21.71 -16.23
N ALA A 83 4.74 22.76 -17.06
CA ALA A 83 3.83 23.88 -16.88
C ALA A 83 2.35 23.49 -17.05
N LEU A 84 2.04 22.57 -17.97
CA LEU A 84 0.68 22.07 -18.15
C LEU A 84 0.25 21.14 -17.02
N ALA A 85 1.17 20.39 -16.44
CA ALA A 85 0.93 19.60 -15.24
C ALA A 85 0.63 20.50 -14.03
N LEU A 86 1.39 21.59 -13.86
CA LEU A 86 1.08 22.62 -12.88
C LEU A 86 -0.31 23.22 -13.12
N TYR A 87 -0.61 23.63 -14.35
CA TYR A 87 -1.92 24.18 -14.70
C TYR A 87 -3.04 23.20 -14.37
N ALA A 88 -2.91 21.92 -14.75
CA ALA A 88 -3.91 20.88 -14.49
C ALA A 88 -4.19 20.74 -12.99
N TRP A 89 -3.15 20.79 -12.15
CA TRP A 89 -3.28 20.73 -10.69
C TRP A 89 -3.97 21.95 -10.08
N TYR A 90 -3.69 23.16 -10.59
CA TYR A 90 -4.45 24.35 -10.18
C TYR A 90 -5.88 24.32 -10.73
N GLU A 91 -6.11 23.78 -11.93
CA GLU A 91 -7.44 23.65 -12.53
C GLU A 91 -8.35 22.72 -11.71
N GLU A 92 -7.84 21.57 -11.24
CA GLU A 92 -8.58 20.65 -10.36
C GLU A 92 -9.06 21.33 -9.06
N LYS A 93 -8.34 22.37 -8.60
CA LYS A 93 -8.70 23.17 -7.42
C LYS A 93 -9.60 24.37 -7.73
N GLY A 94 -9.97 24.57 -9.00
CA GLY A 94 -10.73 25.75 -9.45
C GLY A 94 -9.90 27.02 -9.59
N GLU A 95 -8.57 26.92 -9.60
CA GLU A 95 -7.63 28.04 -9.61
C GLU A 95 -6.89 28.22 -10.96
N GLY A 96 -7.29 27.48 -12.01
CA GLY A 96 -6.63 27.52 -13.32
C GLY A 96 -6.53 28.91 -13.96
N ASP A 97 -7.63 29.69 -13.97
CA ASP A 97 -7.61 31.07 -14.50
C ASP A 97 -6.72 32.00 -13.66
N ALA A 98 -6.74 31.84 -12.33
CA ALA A 98 -5.89 32.61 -11.44
C ALA A 98 -4.40 32.32 -11.67
N PHE A 99 -4.05 31.04 -11.91
CA PHE A 99 -2.71 30.62 -12.30
C PHE A 99 -2.28 31.32 -13.60
N LEU A 100 -3.09 31.24 -14.67
CA LEU A 100 -2.76 31.86 -15.95
C LEU A 100 -2.60 33.37 -15.81
N ARG A 101 -3.54 34.06 -15.17
CA ARG A 101 -3.46 35.52 -14.97
C ARG A 101 -2.25 35.94 -14.15
N LYS A 102 -1.90 35.19 -13.10
CA LYS A 102 -0.71 35.46 -12.27
C LYS A 102 0.56 35.45 -13.13
N PHE A 103 0.78 34.38 -13.89
CA PHE A 103 1.99 34.21 -14.69
C PHE A 103 2.01 35.10 -15.94
N ILE A 104 0.86 35.38 -16.56
CA ILE A 104 0.76 36.39 -17.62
C ILE A 104 1.12 37.78 -17.08
N LYS A 105 0.58 38.20 -15.94
CA LYS A 105 0.90 39.51 -15.36
C LYS A 105 2.39 39.64 -15.01
N LYS A 106 3.03 38.54 -14.61
CA LYS A 106 4.45 38.51 -14.24
C LYS A 106 5.36 38.54 -15.48
N GLY A 107 5.19 37.62 -16.43
CA GLY A 107 6.07 37.53 -17.60
C GLY A 107 5.67 38.46 -18.75
N TYR A 108 4.39 38.81 -18.85
CA TYR A 108 3.81 39.50 -19.99
C TYR A 108 3.02 40.75 -19.56
N LYS A 109 3.57 41.54 -18.64
CA LYS A 109 2.92 42.75 -18.10
C LYS A 109 2.32 43.67 -19.16
N ARG A 110 3.02 43.85 -20.29
CA ARG A 110 2.57 44.68 -21.42
C ARG A 110 1.32 44.15 -22.12
N LEU A 111 1.05 42.85 -22.06
CA LEU A 111 -0.17 42.28 -22.62
C LEU A 111 -1.38 42.73 -21.81
N SER A 112 -1.28 42.73 -20.48
CA SER A 112 -2.33 43.27 -19.60
C SER A 112 -2.60 44.74 -19.91
N ASP A 113 -1.55 45.56 -20.02
CA ASP A 113 -1.68 46.98 -20.38
C ASP A 113 -2.34 47.18 -21.76
N TYR A 114 -2.07 46.29 -22.72
CA TYR A 114 -2.67 46.32 -24.05
C TYR A 114 -4.16 46.01 -24.00
N VAL A 115 -4.57 44.95 -23.27
CA VAL A 115 -5.98 44.58 -23.13
C VAL A 115 -6.79 45.67 -22.44
N GLU A 116 -6.23 46.33 -21.42
CA GLU A 116 -6.91 47.44 -20.73
C GLU A 116 -7.17 48.65 -21.65
N ARG A 117 -6.27 48.92 -22.59
CA ARG A 117 -6.35 50.08 -23.50
C ARG A 117 -7.15 49.83 -24.77
N ASN A 118 -7.36 48.56 -25.13
CA ASN A 118 -7.99 48.15 -26.38
C ASN A 118 -9.19 47.26 -26.05
N PRO A 119 -10.43 47.76 -26.08
CA PRO A 119 -11.61 46.99 -25.64
C PRO A 119 -11.99 45.83 -26.58
N THR A 120 -11.47 45.82 -27.81
CA THR A 120 -11.69 44.78 -28.81
C THR A 120 -10.36 44.29 -29.35
N PHE A 121 -10.22 42.98 -29.52
CA PHE A 121 -9.00 42.40 -30.04
C PHE A 121 -8.91 42.54 -31.57
N ASN A 122 -7.83 43.18 -32.02
CA ASN A 122 -7.40 43.19 -33.42
C ASN A 122 -5.97 42.65 -33.49
N ILE A 123 -5.80 41.52 -34.18
CA ILE A 123 -4.53 40.80 -34.26
C ILE A 123 -3.44 41.59 -34.99
N ASN A 124 -3.76 42.30 -36.08
CA ASN A 124 -2.77 43.09 -36.83
C ASN A 124 -2.26 44.26 -35.97
N HIS A 125 -3.18 45.00 -35.34
CA HIS A 125 -2.81 46.08 -34.43
C HIS A 125 -1.99 45.57 -33.23
N PHE A 126 -2.31 44.38 -32.71
CA PHE A 126 -1.53 43.76 -31.65
C PHE A 126 -0.13 43.36 -32.11
N VAL A 127 -0.01 42.74 -33.29
CA VAL A 127 1.29 42.36 -33.88
C VAL A 127 2.17 43.59 -34.07
N ASP A 128 1.62 44.69 -34.58
CA ASP A 128 2.34 45.96 -34.74
C ASP A 128 2.77 46.54 -33.39
N PHE A 129 1.87 46.55 -32.40
CA PHE A 129 2.17 46.99 -31.04
C PHE A 129 3.31 46.18 -30.41
N TYR A 130 3.28 44.85 -30.59
CA TYR A 130 4.21 43.93 -29.94
C TYR A 130 5.58 43.93 -30.64
N ARG A 131 5.59 43.95 -31.99
CA ARG A 131 6.83 44.05 -32.78
C ARG A 131 7.50 45.41 -32.63
N GLY A 132 6.74 46.50 -32.66
CA GLY A 132 7.27 47.87 -32.57
C GLY A 132 7.95 48.22 -31.24
N ARG A 133 7.93 47.32 -30.26
CA ARG A 133 8.53 47.49 -28.93
C ARG A 133 9.44 46.33 -28.51
N SER A 134 9.76 45.43 -29.44
CA SER A 134 10.71 44.34 -29.22
C SER A 134 12.09 44.75 -29.75
N ASP A 135 13.05 44.96 -28.85
CA ASP A 135 14.45 45.25 -29.23
C ASP A 135 15.15 44.01 -29.83
N SER A 136 14.52 42.83 -29.71
CA SER A 136 15.04 41.54 -30.19
C SER A 136 14.16 40.94 -31.29
N TYR A 137 14.77 40.09 -32.13
CA TYR A 137 14.05 39.26 -33.10
C TYR A 137 12.98 38.40 -32.41
N LEU A 138 11.74 38.54 -32.86
CA LEU A 138 10.62 37.71 -32.42
C LEU A 138 10.34 36.66 -33.48
N SER A 139 10.52 35.38 -33.14
CA SER A 139 10.18 34.29 -34.06
C SER A 139 8.67 34.15 -34.25
N GLU A 140 8.25 33.68 -35.42
CA GLU A 140 6.83 33.41 -35.72
C GLU A 140 6.20 32.42 -34.72
N SER A 141 6.95 31.40 -34.30
CA SER A 141 6.49 30.46 -33.26
C SER A 141 6.19 31.16 -31.92
N LYS A 142 7.04 32.08 -31.48
CA LYS A 142 6.79 32.86 -30.25
C LYS A 142 5.63 33.82 -30.42
N LEU A 143 5.50 34.44 -31.60
CA LEU A 143 4.38 35.31 -31.90
C LEU A 143 3.04 34.55 -31.84
N LEU A 144 3.01 33.32 -32.35
CA LEU A 144 1.83 32.44 -32.27
C LEU A 144 1.40 32.18 -30.82
N LEU A 145 2.36 31.84 -29.95
CA LEU A 145 2.11 31.62 -28.52
C LEU A 145 1.58 32.88 -27.83
N VAL A 146 2.22 34.03 -28.09
CA VAL A 146 1.86 35.32 -27.49
C VAL A 146 0.48 35.81 -27.98
N ILE A 147 0.14 35.60 -29.25
CA ILE A 147 -1.19 35.92 -29.78
C ILE A 147 -2.25 35.10 -29.05
N SER A 148 -2.05 33.78 -28.90
CA SER A 148 -2.97 32.94 -28.14
C SER A 148 -3.07 33.37 -26.66
N CYS A 149 -1.96 33.79 -26.06
CA CYS A 149 -1.92 34.32 -24.69
C CYS A 149 -2.72 35.63 -24.53
N VAL A 150 -2.57 36.59 -25.44
CA VAL A 150 -3.37 37.82 -25.39
C VAL A 150 -4.83 37.53 -25.70
N MET A 151 -5.12 36.62 -26.64
CA MET A 151 -6.50 36.19 -26.93
C MET A 151 -7.18 35.54 -25.72
N TYR A 152 -6.44 34.80 -24.89
CA TYR A 152 -6.96 34.27 -23.62
C TYR A 152 -7.37 35.39 -22.65
N LEU A 153 -6.63 36.51 -22.60
CA LEU A 153 -6.97 37.65 -21.75
C LEU A 153 -8.24 38.38 -22.20
N TYR A 154 -8.55 38.33 -23.50
CA TYR A 154 -9.80 38.88 -24.03
C TYR A 154 -10.96 37.93 -23.80
N GLU A 155 -12.13 38.47 -23.45
CA GLU A 155 -13.34 37.66 -23.40
C GLU A 155 -13.79 37.29 -24.82
N LYS A 156 -14.46 36.15 -24.97
CA LYS A 156 -14.99 35.65 -26.26
C LYS A 156 -15.78 36.70 -27.05
N LYS A 157 -16.48 37.61 -26.37
CA LYS A 157 -17.31 38.68 -26.96
C LYS A 157 -16.49 39.84 -27.54
N GLN A 158 -15.24 40.00 -27.11
CA GLN A 158 -14.33 41.07 -27.52
C GLN A 158 -13.47 40.64 -28.73
N ILE A 159 -13.63 39.40 -29.20
CA ILE A 159 -12.88 38.81 -30.31
C ILE A 159 -13.80 38.68 -31.52
N ASN A 160 -13.38 39.23 -32.67
CA ASN A 160 -14.08 39.02 -33.93
C ASN A 160 -13.63 37.73 -34.62
N TRP A 161 -14.26 36.61 -34.24
CA TRP A 161 -14.00 35.27 -34.79
C TRP A 161 -14.21 35.12 -36.30
N ARG A 162 -14.86 36.08 -36.96
CA ARG A 162 -15.06 36.08 -38.42
C ARG A 162 -13.95 36.79 -39.19
N SER A 163 -13.01 37.43 -38.50
CA SER A 163 -11.86 38.06 -39.16
C SER A 163 -10.97 37.00 -39.79
N MET A 164 -10.45 37.30 -40.99
CA MET A 164 -9.61 36.39 -41.77
C MET A 164 -8.33 36.05 -41.01
N GLU A 165 -7.80 37.02 -40.27
CA GLU A 165 -6.56 36.91 -39.53
C GLU A 165 -6.71 36.03 -38.28
N ILE A 166 -7.85 36.06 -37.60
CA ILE A 166 -8.13 35.11 -36.51
C ILE A 166 -8.30 33.70 -37.06
N GLN A 167 -8.99 33.54 -38.19
CA GLN A 167 -9.15 32.22 -38.83
C GLN A 167 -7.81 31.64 -39.27
N GLU A 168 -6.93 32.45 -39.83
CA GLU A 168 -5.59 32.02 -40.23
C GLU A 168 -4.70 31.71 -39.01
N HIS A 169 -4.79 32.49 -37.93
CA HIS A 169 -4.13 32.15 -36.65
C HIS A 169 -4.56 30.78 -36.15
N PHE A 170 -5.87 30.51 -36.08
CA PHE A 170 -6.37 29.22 -35.64
C PHE A 170 -6.04 28.08 -36.60
N ARG A 171 -5.97 28.33 -37.91
CA ARG A 171 -5.47 27.35 -38.87
C ARG A 171 -4.04 26.95 -38.53
N ASN A 172 -3.15 27.91 -38.29
CA ASN A 172 -1.75 27.64 -37.94
C ASN A 172 -1.64 26.88 -36.61
N VAL A 173 -2.44 27.28 -35.63
CA VAL A 173 -2.52 26.60 -34.33
C VAL A 173 -2.97 25.14 -34.47
N VAL A 174 -4.02 24.90 -35.25
CA VAL A 174 -4.64 23.59 -35.42
C VAL A 174 -3.79 22.66 -36.28
N VAL A 175 -3.11 23.18 -37.31
CA VAL A 175 -2.16 22.40 -38.12
C VAL A 175 -1.06 21.82 -37.25
N ASN A 176 -0.51 22.59 -36.29
CA ASN A 176 0.49 22.08 -35.35
C ASN A 176 -0.08 21.02 -34.38
N ILE A 177 -1.36 21.09 -34.02
CA ILE A 177 -2.02 20.06 -33.18
C ILE A 177 -2.27 18.78 -34.00
N ASN A 178 -2.61 18.90 -35.28
CA ASN A 178 -3.03 17.79 -36.14
C ASN A 178 -1.91 17.13 -36.94
N SER A 179 -0.73 17.75 -37.08
CA SER A 179 0.41 17.15 -37.80
C SER A 179 0.88 15.81 -37.22
N ILE A 180 0.33 15.39 -36.07
CA ILE A 180 0.61 14.13 -35.38
C ILE A 180 -0.50 13.08 -35.59
N ALA A 181 -1.67 13.46 -36.09
CA ALA A 181 -2.84 12.57 -36.19
C ALA A 181 -3.41 12.39 -37.61
N VAL A 182 -2.92 13.10 -38.62
CA VAL A 182 -3.56 13.07 -39.94
C VAL A 182 -2.57 12.70 -41.04
N THR A 183 -2.55 11.41 -41.35
CA THR A 183 -2.58 10.97 -42.75
C THR A 183 -3.81 11.61 -43.40
N ASP A 184 -3.68 12.86 -43.82
CA ASP A 184 -4.75 13.58 -44.54
C ASP A 184 -5.22 12.70 -45.69
N LYS A 185 -6.52 12.70 -45.99
CA LYS A 185 -7.01 12.05 -47.20
C LYS A 185 -6.25 12.58 -48.42
N GLU A 186 -5.90 13.86 -48.46
CA GLU A 186 -5.04 14.43 -49.50
C GLU A 186 -3.63 13.82 -49.51
N MET A 187 -3.06 13.50 -48.34
CA MET A 187 -1.81 12.76 -48.24
C MET A 187 -1.98 11.31 -48.72
N LEU A 188 -3.02 10.59 -48.28
CA LEU A 188 -3.27 9.19 -48.68
C LEU A 188 -3.65 9.04 -50.17
N GLU A 189 -4.51 9.90 -50.69
CA GLU A 189 -4.85 9.98 -52.12
C GLU A 189 -3.64 10.42 -52.93
N GLY A 190 -2.86 11.36 -52.40
CA GLY A 190 -1.58 11.76 -52.94
C GLY A 190 -0.60 10.58 -53.01
N ARG A 191 -0.50 9.74 -51.98
CA ARG A 191 0.35 8.54 -51.99
C ARG A 191 -0.08 7.57 -53.08
N ALA A 192 -1.37 7.28 -53.18
CA ALA A 192 -1.90 6.41 -54.23
C ALA A 192 -1.61 6.95 -55.63
N LYS A 193 -1.82 8.27 -55.86
CA LYS A 193 -1.52 8.94 -57.13
C LYS A 193 -0.03 8.93 -57.46
N ASN A 194 0.83 9.15 -56.46
CA ASN A 194 2.27 9.32 -56.65
C ASN A 194 3.08 8.02 -56.50
N GLN A 195 2.47 6.90 -56.11
CA GLN A 195 3.18 5.64 -55.90
C GLN A 195 3.98 5.19 -57.12
N ILE A 196 3.33 5.08 -58.29
CA ILE A 196 4.00 4.65 -59.52
C ILE A 196 5.05 5.69 -59.96
N PRO A 197 4.73 6.99 -60.10
CA PRO A 197 5.72 8.01 -60.46
C PRO A 197 6.93 8.05 -59.53
N ALA A 198 6.72 7.94 -58.21
CA ALA A 198 7.79 7.92 -57.23
C ALA A 198 8.73 6.73 -57.46
N LEU A 199 8.17 5.52 -57.53
CA LEU A 199 8.97 4.30 -57.71
C LEU A 199 9.70 4.28 -59.06
N SER A 200 9.06 4.80 -60.12
CA SER A 200 9.70 4.99 -61.42
C SER A 200 10.84 5.98 -61.35
N LYS A 201 10.67 7.11 -60.64
CA LYS A 201 11.73 8.11 -60.47
C LYS A 201 12.89 7.56 -59.63
N PHE A 202 12.61 6.77 -58.61
CA PHE A 202 13.67 6.07 -57.86
C PHE A 202 14.48 5.15 -58.76
N GLN A 203 13.79 4.32 -59.55
CA GLN A 203 14.47 3.41 -60.47
C GLN A 203 15.23 4.14 -61.56
N GLU A 204 14.72 5.28 -62.02
CA GLU A 204 15.44 6.19 -62.92
C GLU A 204 16.73 6.69 -62.27
N VAL A 205 16.72 7.12 -61.01
CA VAL A 205 17.92 7.70 -60.37
C VAL A 205 18.92 6.63 -59.90
N THR A 206 18.44 5.47 -59.43
CA THR A 206 19.28 4.42 -58.82
C THR A 206 19.63 3.27 -59.78
N GLY A 207 18.83 3.05 -60.81
CA GLY A 207 18.90 1.85 -61.64
C GLY A 207 18.29 0.59 -60.98
N CYS A 208 17.70 0.71 -59.79
CA CYS A 208 17.16 -0.41 -59.02
C CYS A 208 15.70 -0.16 -58.59
N LYS A 209 14.95 -1.22 -58.33
CA LYS A 209 13.61 -1.10 -57.75
C LYS A 209 13.72 -0.77 -56.25
N PHE A 210 12.82 0.07 -55.75
CA PHE A 210 12.72 0.34 -54.30
C PHE A 210 12.13 -0.87 -53.58
N GLY A 211 12.79 -1.33 -52.53
CA GLY A 211 12.35 -2.39 -51.62
C GLY A 211 11.08 -2.03 -50.81
N LYS A 212 10.83 -2.75 -49.72
CA LYS A 212 9.83 -2.29 -48.72
C LYS A 212 10.43 -1.23 -47.81
N VAL A 213 11.72 -1.42 -47.51
CA VAL A 213 12.59 -0.57 -46.70
C VAL A 213 13.93 -0.54 -47.40
N GLU A 214 14.61 0.60 -47.36
CA GLU A 214 15.93 0.80 -47.93
C GLU A 214 16.81 1.54 -46.92
N ASN A 215 18.04 1.10 -46.73
CA ASN A 215 19.03 1.83 -45.95
C ASN A 215 19.57 3.01 -46.77
N ILE A 216 19.82 4.17 -46.15
CA ILE A 216 20.32 5.34 -46.88
C ILE A 216 21.71 5.08 -47.49
N ASP A 217 22.60 4.38 -46.79
CA ASP A 217 23.90 4.01 -47.33
C ASP A 217 23.76 3.11 -48.56
N ASP A 218 22.90 2.09 -48.49
CA ASP A 218 22.59 1.22 -49.63
C ASP A 218 22.02 2.00 -50.83
N MET A 219 21.16 2.99 -50.57
CA MET A 219 20.63 3.87 -51.62
C MET A 219 21.74 4.68 -52.29
N ILE A 220 22.68 5.24 -51.52
CA ILE A 220 23.83 5.98 -52.03
C ILE A 220 24.71 5.07 -52.88
N VAL A 221 25.01 3.87 -52.40
CA VAL A 221 25.83 2.87 -53.11
C VAL A 221 25.18 2.47 -54.44
N LYS A 222 23.86 2.20 -54.47
CA LYS A 222 23.14 1.87 -55.72
C LYS A 222 23.23 3.01 -56.74
N MET A 223 23.09 4.26 -56.29
CA MET A 223 23.25 5.42 -57.17
C MET A 223 24.70 5.58 -57.66
N GLU A 224 25.68 5.32 -56.78
CA GLU A 224 27.09 5.32 -57.13
C GLU A 224 27.42 4.30 -58.22
N ASP A 225 26.96 3.06 -58.05
CA ASP A 225 27.16 1.98 -58.99
C ASP A 225 26.60 2.31 -60.38
N LYS A 226 25.41 2.92 -60.43
CA LYS A 226 24.83 3.40 -61.68
C LYS A 226 25.71 4.48 -62.31
N LEU A 227 26.14 5.46 -61.53
CA LEU A 227 26.91 6.60 -62.01
C LEU A 227 28.32 6.20 -62.45
N LEU A 228 28.94 5.23 -61.78
CA LEU A 228 30.20 4.60 -62.20
C LEU A 228 30.04 3.86 -63.54
N LYS A 229 28.93 3.14 -63.74
CA LYS A 229 28.63 2.49 -65.02
C LYS A 229 28.49 3.52 -66.14
N GLU A 230 27.84 4.65 -65.88
CA GLU A 230 27.70 5.74 -66.85
C GLU A 230 29.06 6.40 -67.16
N LEU A 231 29.82 6.75 -66.11
CA LEU A 231 31.13 7.37 -66.25
C LEU A 231 32.12 6.45 -66.99
N SER A 232 32.01 5.13 -66.81
CA SER A 232 32.85 4.15 -67.51
C SER A 232 32.64 4.12 -69.03
N LYS A 233 31.47 4.56 -69.51
CA LYS A 233 31.17 4.72 -70.94
C LYS A 233 31.77 6.00 -71.52
N GLU A 234 31.94 7.02 -70.70
CA GLU A 234 32.50 8.30 -71.10
C GLU A 234 34.04 8.33 -71.01
N LYS A 235 34.61 7.68 -69.99
CA LYS A 235 36.03 7.74 -69.66
C LYS A 235 36.55 6.40 -69.10
N PRO A 236 37.81 6.03 -69.39
CA PRO A 236 38.40 4.79 -68.87
C PRO A 236 38.75 4.90 -67.37
N LEU A 237 37.85 4.44 -66.48
CA LEU A 237 37.99 4.54 -65.02
C LEU A 237 39.29 3.93 -64.47
N LYS A 238 39.76 2.80 -65.03
CA LYS A 238 40.96 2.09 -64.57
C LYS A 238 42.26 2.90 -64.64
N ARG A 239 42.25 4.02 -65.37
CA ARG A 239 43.41 4.91 -65.55
C ARG A 239 43.35 6.14 -64.65
N MET A 240 42.25 6.37 -63.92
CA MET A 240 42.09 7.52 -63.04
C MET A 240 42.72 7.26 -61.68
N ALA A 241 43.37 8.27 -61.11
CA ALA A 241 43.77 8.23 -59.71
C ALA A 241 42.51 8.25 -58.81
N PRO A 242 42.53 7.65 -57.61
CA PRO A 242 41.38 7.63 -56.70
C PRO A 242 40.78 9.03 -56.44
N ASN A 243 41.62 10.03 -56.18
CA ASN A 243 41.18 11.41 -55.96
C ASN A 243 40.51 12.04 -57.19
N GLU A 244 40.97 11.68 -58.38
CA GLU A 244 40.38 12.15 -59.64
C GLU A 244 38.99 11.53 -59.84
N LEU A 245 38.86 10.22 -59.59
CA LEU A 245 37.57 9.53 -59.63
C LEU A 245 36.59 10.13 -58.61
N PHE A 246 37.01 10.32 -57.36
CA PHE A 246 36.18 10.97 -56.34
C PHE A 246 35.74 12.36 -56.78
N ASN A 247 36.64 13.19 -57.30
CA ASN A 247 36.29 14.53 -57.79
C ASN A 247 35.28 14.50 -58.95
N GLU A 248 35.31 13.50 -59.82
CA GLU A 248 34.31 13.35 -60.88
C GLU A 248 32.95 12.88 -60.34
N LEU A 249 32.94 11.96 -59.37
CA LEU A 249 31.71 11.53 -58.69
C LEU A 249 31.05 12.70 -57.95
N TYR A 250 31.84 13.52 -57.24
CA TYR A 250 31.38 14.69 -56.47
C TYR A 250 30.79 15.81 -57.33
N LYS A 251 30.86 15.73 -58.66
CA LYS A 251 30.24 16.69 -59.58
C LYS A 251 28.91 16.21 -60.15
N ARG A 252 28.49 14.98 -59.87
CA ARG A 252 27.37 14.32 -60.55
C ARG A 252 26.38 13.68 -59.57
N GLY A 253 25.15 13.48 -60.05
CA GLY A 253 24.10 12.76 -59.33
C GLY A 253 23.88 13.27 -57.90
N MET A 254 23.58 12.33 -57.00
CA MET A 254 23.37 12.62 -55.58
C MET A 254 24.66 13.04 -54.86
N TYR A 255 25.82 12.52 -55.29
CA TYR A 255 27.13 12.84 -54.71
C TYR A 255 27.45 14.34 -54.74
N ARG A 256 27.00 15.03 -55.80
CA ARG A 256 27.08 16.48 -55.92
C ARG A 256 26.49 17.23 -54.73
N TYR A 257 25.48 16.68 -54.08
CA TYR A 257 24.73 17.36 -53.03
C TYR A 257 24.91 16.69 -51.67
N ILE A 258 24.79 15.37 -51.58
CA ILE A 258 24.76 14.67 -50.30
C ILE A 258 26.09 14.76 -49.54
N LYS A 259 27.24 14.67 -50.23
CA LYS A 259 28.57 14.73 -49.57
C LYS A 259 28.92 16.12 -49.03
N PRO A 260 28.69 17.23 -49.77
CA PRO A 260 28.82 18.57 -49.21
C PRO A 260 27.85 18.83 -48.06
N LEU A 261 26.56 18.46 -48.21
CA LEU A 261 25.55 18.68 -47.18
C LEU A 261 25.85 17.89 -45.90
N SER A 262 26.27 16.62 -46.01
CA SER A 262 26.67 15.82 -44.84
C SER A 262 28.00 16.23 -44.23
N GLY A 263 28.84 16.95 -44.98
CA GLY A 263 30.00 17.63 -44.43
C GLY A 263 29.63 18.60 -43.30
N VAL A 264 28.44 19.20 -43.34
CA VAL A 264 27.94 20.07 -42.26
C VAL A 264 27.74 19.29 -40.96
N LEU A 265 27.36 18.00 -41.02
CA LEU A 265 27.21 17.15 -39.84
C LEU A 265 28.56 16.95 -39.14
N ARG A 266 29.64 16.74 -39.92
CA ARG A 266 30.99 16.62 -39.35
C ARG A 266 31.47 17.88 -38.65
N LEU A 267 31.06 19.07 -39.10
CA LEU A 267 31.35 20.33 -38.41
C LEU A 267 30.68 20.40 -37.03
N GLN A 268 29.60 19.64 -36.82
CA GLN A 268 28.90 19.51 -35.54
C GLN A 268 29.35 18.25 -34.75
N ASN A 269 30.49 17.65 -35.11
CA ASN A 269 31.01 16.41 -34.53
C ASN A 269 30.09 15.19 -34.70
N LEU A 270 29.25 15.18 -35.73
CA LEU A 270 28.41 14.03 -36.09
C LEU A 270 29.08 13.20 -37.18
N ASN A 271 29.11 11.88 -36.99
CA ASN A 271 29.65 10.94 -37.97
C ASN A 271 28.60 10.64 -39.04
N ASP A 272 28.71 11.27 -40.20
CA ASP A 272 27.74 11.12 -41.28
C ASP A 272 27.65 9.69 -41.83
N MET A 273 28.77 8.96 -41.88
CA MET A 273 28.77 7.56 -42.31
C MET A 273 27.96 6.66 -41.37
N ASN A 274 28.06 6.89 -40.05
CA ASN A 274 27.24 6.18 -39.08
C ASN A 274 25.75 6.47 -39.30
N PHE A 275 25.40 7.75 -39.48
CA PHE A 275 24.01 8.14 -39.69
C PHE A 275 23.41 7.53 -40.98
N TYR A 276 24.20 7.43 -42.06
CA TYR A 276 23.77 6.72 -43.28
C TYR A 276 23.51 5.26 -43.02
N ALA A 277 24.44 4.58 -42.34
CA ALA A 277 24.40 3.15 -42.10
C ALA A 277 23.28 2.72 -41.14
N THR A 278 22.85 3.59 -40.22
CA THR A 278 21.81 3.25 -39.23
C THR A 278 20.41 3.71 -39.62
N THR A 279 20.26 4.52 -40.66
CA THR A 279 18.97 5.10 -41.03
C THR A 279 18.33 4.35 -42.19
N GLU A 280 17.14 3.82 -41.94
CA GLU A 280 16.29 3.21 -42.95
C GLU A 280 15.17 4.15 -43.39
N ILE A 281 14.74 4.04 -44.66
CA ILE A 281 13.60 4.74 -45.23
C ILE A 281 12.61 3.70 -45.76
N THR A 282 11.38 3.78 -45.28
CA THR A 282 10.28 2.95 -45.78
C THR A 282 9.81 3.45 -47.15
N ARG A 283 9.17 2.56 -47.91
CA ARG A 283 8.55 2.93 -49.19
C ARG A 283 7.55 4.07 -49.05
N GLU A 284 6.75 4.06 -47.99
CA GLU A 284 5.74 5.09 -47.74
C GLU A 284 6.40 6.46 -47.50
N GLU A 285 7.46 6.51 -46.68
CA GLU A 285 8.23 7.74 -46.45
C GLU A 285 8.86 8.27 -47.74
N TYR A 286 9.39 7.39 -48.60
CA TYR A 286 9.91 7.81 -49.90
C TYR A 286 8.81 8.37 -50.82
N ILE A 287 7.62 7.75 -50.83
CA ILE A 287 6.46 8.26 -51.60
C ILE A 287 6.03 9.63 -51.07
N ASP A 288 6.04 9.84 -49.75
CA ASP A 288 5.73 11.14 -49.14
C ASP A 288 6.74 12.23 -49.57
N ILE A 289 8.04 11.91 -49.57
CA ILE A 289 9.09 12.81 -50.07
C ILE A 289 8.81 13.19 -51.53
N TYR A 290 8.53 12.19 -52.38
CA TYR A 290 8.25 12.44 -53.80
C TYR A 290 6.96 13.24 -53.99
N GLN A 291 5.91 12.97 -53.21
CA GLN A 291 4.66 13.70 -53.27
C GLN A 291 4.86 15.18 -52.95
N MET A 292 5.65 15.51 -51.94
CA MET A 292 5.98 16.91 -51.61
C MET A 292 6.76 17.60 -52.73
N PHE A 293 7.68 16.88 -53.38
CA PHE A 293 8.37 17.35 -54.58
C PHE A 293 7.39 17.60 -55.73
N SER A 294 6.55 16.62 -56.05
CA SER A 294 5.54 16.67 -57.12
C SER A 294 4.58 17.84 -56.92
N ALA A 295 4.06 18.01 -55.70
CA ALA A 295 3.18 19.13 -55.36
C ALA A 295 3.88 20.50 -55.40
N SER A 296 5.20 20.54 -55.22
CA SER A 296 5.99 21.78 -55.37
C SER A 296 6.26 22.09 -56.84
N LYS A 297 6.48 21.04 -57.66
CA LYS A 297 6.61 21.15 -59.12
C LYS A 297 5.31 21.63 -59.77
N ASP A 298 4.17 21.06 -59.38
CA ASP A 298 2.84 21.46 -59.88
C ASP A 298 2.53 22.94 -59.59
N ARG A 299 3.11 23.50 -58.52
CA ARG A 299 3.00 24.92 -58.15
C ARG A 299 4.08 25.81 -58.80
N GLY A 300 4.92 25.26 -59.68
CA GLY A 300 6.02 25.98 -60.34
C GLY A 300 7.16 26.40 -59.40
N ARG A 301 7.29 25.78 -58.22
CA ARG A 301 8.36 26.11 -57.24
C ARG A 301 9.65 25.34 -57.50
N LEU A 302 9.54 24.14 -58.07
CA LEU A 302 10.65 23.24 -58.40
C LEU A 302 10.49 22.70 -59.81
N THR A 303 11.58 22.20 -60.38
CA THR A 303 11.65 21.54 -61.69
C THR A 303 12.13 20.10 -61.55
N ASP A 304 12.02 19.29 -62.62
CA ASP A 304 12.52 17.91 -62.61
C ASP A 304 14.04 17.82 -62.39
N GLU A 305 14.80 18.86 -62.73
CA GLU A 305 16.24 18.94 -62.50
C GLU A 305 16.59 19.07 -61.01
N ASP A 306 15.70 19.67 -60.22
CA ASP A 306 15.88 19.88 -58.78
C ASP A 306 15.69 18.60 -57.97
N PHE A 307 15.13 17.54 -58.57
CA PHE A 307 14.76 16.32 -57.84
C PHE A 307 15.94 15.71 -57.09
N THR A 308 17.12 15.66 -57.70
CA THR A 308 18.30 15.04 -57.08
C THR A 308 18.75 15.81 -55.84
N PHE A 309 18.73 17.15 -55.91
CA PHE A 309 19.03 18.01 -54.75
C PHE A 309 17.96 17.84 -53.66
N TYR A 310 16.68 17.93 -54.04
CA TYR A 310 15.55 17.78 -53.14
C TYR A 310 15.58 16.45 -52.39
N LEU A 311 15.83 15.34 -53.10
CA LEU A 311 15.96 14.01 -52.50
C LEU A 311 17.14 13.97 -51.52
N SER A 312 18.31 14.53 -51.92
CA SER A 312 19.50 14.53 -51.07
C SER A 312 19.27 15.28 -49.75
N ALA A 313 18.66 16.47 -49.83
CA ALA A 313 18.31 17.26 -48.66
C ALA A 313 17.24 16.56 -47.80
N SER A 314 16.23 15.96 -48.43
CA SER A 314 15.15 15.25 -47.72
C SER A 314 15.67 14.05 -46.95
N LEU A 315 16.57 13.25 -47.54
CA LEU A 315 17.17 12.10 -46.86
C LEU A 315 17.95 12.53 -45.62
N LEU A 316 18.74 13.61 -45.71
CA LEU A 316 19.47 14.16 -44.56
C LEU A 316 18.53 14.69 -43.47
N ILE A 317 17.43 15.36 -43.85
CA ILE A 317 16.41 15.81 -42.90
C ILE A 317 15.75 14.62 -42.22
N CYS A 318 15.32 13.60 -42.97
CA CYS A 318 14.73 12.38 -42.41
C CYS A 318 15.67 11.67 -41.45
N MET A 319 16.94 11.56 -41.82
CA MET A 319 18.01 10.97 -41.02
C MET A 319 18.16 11.69 -39.68
N MET A 320 18.29 13.02 -39.68
CA MET A 320 18.34 13.81 -38.45
C MET A 320 17.04 13.74 -37.64
N ALA A 321 15.88 13.79 -38.31
CA ALA A 321 14.58 13.77 -37.65
C ALA A 321 14.30 12.44 -36.95
N LYS A 322 14.69 11.31 -37.53
CA LYS A 322 14.55 9.99 -36.91
C LYS A 322 15.41 9.86 -35.67
N GLN A 323 16.69 10.23 -35.78
CA GLN A 323 17.61 10.22 -34.63
C GLN A 323 17.16 11.17 -33.52
N TYR A 324 16.68 12.36 -33.89
CA TYR A 324 16.09 13.29 -32.93
C TYR A 324 14.83 12.71 -32.25
N LYS A 325 13.96 12.04 -33.00
CA LYS A 325 12.74 11.44 -32.46
C LYS A 325 13.06 10.34 -31.44
N GLU A 326 14.01 9.46 -31.76
CA GLU A 326 14.51 8.43 -30.84
C GLU A 326 15.06 9.06 -29.56
N LEU A 327 15.94 10.05 -29.69
CA LEU A 327 16.53 10.75 -28.54
C LEU A 327 15.46 11.49 -27.70
N ARG A 328 14.51 12.15 -28.37
CA ARG A 328 13.41 12.87 -27.71
C ARG A 328 12.55 11.92 -26.90
N ASP A 329 12.16 10.79 -27.49
CA ASP A 329 11.31 9.81 -26.83
C ASP A 329 12.05 9.20 -25.62
N GLU A 330 13.36 8.95 -25.72
CA GLU A 330 14.17 8.52 -24.57
C GLU A 330 14.28 9.61 -23.49
N TYR A 331 14.56 10.85 -23.89
CA TYR A 331 14.72 11.99 -22.99
C TYR A 331 13.45 12.30 -22.18
N LEU A 332 12.28 12.26 -22.83
CA LEU A 332 11.00 12.58 -22.20
C LEU A 332 10.43 11.44 -21.36
N ASN A 333 10.61 10.16 -21.77
CA ASN A 333 9.99 9.03 -21.08
C ASN A 333 10.75 8.55 -19.82
N LYS A 334 12.05 8.87 -19.72
CA LYS A 334 12.91 8.39 -18.63
C LYS A 334 12.51 8.92 -17.25
N ASP A 335 12.10 10.19 -17.19
CA ASP A 335 11.70 10.84 -15.92
C ASP A 335 10.28 10.43 -15.50
N ASP A 336 9.35 10.33 -16.46
CA ASP A 336 7.94 10.02 -16.18
C ASP A 336 7.79 8.58 -15.65
N SER A 337 8.37 7.58 -16.32
CA SER A 337 8.15 6.17 -15.97
C SER A 337 8.63 5.81 -14.56
N ALA A 338 9.77 6.34 -14.12
CA ALA A 338 10.33 6.02 -12.80
C ALA A 338 9.51 6.70 -11.68
N LEU A 339 9.12 7.95 -11.87
CA LEU A 339 8.31 8.70 -10.93
C LEU A 339 6.92 8.06 -10.77
N TYR A 340 6.27 7.65 -11.86
CA TYR A 340 4.96 6.99 -11.78
C TYR A 340 5.01 5.65 -11.06
N GLN A 341 6.02 4.83 -11.35
CA GLN A 341 6.22 3.59 -10.61
C GLN A 341 6.42 3.85 -9.11
N ALA A 342 7.04 4.97 -8.73
CA ALA A 342 7.15 5.37 -7.34
C ALA A 342 5.80 5.81 -6.75
N ILE A 343 5.03 6.64 -7.46
CA ILE A 343 3.69 7.10 -7.04
C ILE A 343 2.72 5.92 -6.86
N GLU A 344 2.71 4.97 -7.79
CA GLU A 344 1.82 3.80 -7.72
C GLU A 344 2.17 2.90 -6.55
N LYS A 345 3.48 2.72 -6.28
CA LYS A 345 3.96 2.02 -5.08
C LYS A 345 3.57 2.75 -3.79
N GLU A 346 3.64 4.09 -3.77
CA GLU A 346 3.28 4.90 -2.61
C GLU A 346 1.76 4.86 -2.34
N LYS A 347 0.92 4.94 -3.38
CA LYS A 347 -0.53 4.72 -3.24
C LYS A 347 -0.85 3.35 -2.67
N LEU A 348 -0.24 2.30 -3.21
CA LEU A 348 -0.43 0.94 -2.71
C LEU A 348 0.04 0.79 -1.26
N ALA A 349 1.11 1.48 -0.88
CA ALA A 349 1.58 1.52 0.50
C ALA A 349 0.56 2.24 1.41
N ASN A 350 0.03 3.38 0.99
CA ASN A 350 -0.97 4.13 1.75
C ASN A 350 -2.30 3.37 1.92
N GLU A 351 -2.77 2.67 0.88
CA GLU A 351 -3.95 1.79 0.99
C GLU A 351 -3.73 0.67 2.01
N LYS A 352 -2.54 0.05 2.00
CA LYS A 352 -2.16 -0.95 3.01
C LYS A 352 -2.09 -0.36 4.41
N VAL A 353 -1.57 0.87 4.56
CA VAL A 353 -1.53 1.56 5.87
C VAL A 353 -2.96 1.75 6.38
N ILE A 354 -3.88 2.25 5.56
CA ILE A 354 -5.30 2.42 5.93
C ILE A 354 -5.93 1.07 6.35
N GLU A 355 -5.68 0.01 5.59
CA GLU A 355 -6.19 -1.33 5.92
C GLU A 355 -5.62 -1.85 7.25
N LEU A 356 -4.32 -1.68 7.48
CA LEU A 356 -3.65 -2.07 8.72
C LEU A 356 -4.18 -1.28 9.91
N THR A 357 -4.36 0.04 9.79
CA THR A 357 -4.95 0.86 10.85
C THR A 357 -6.38 0.45 11.19
N LYS A 358 -7.16 0.00 10.20
CA LYS A 358 -8.50 -0.55 10.45
C LYS A 358 -8.44 -1.87 11.23
N LYS A 359 -7.55 -2.78 10.81
CA LYS A 359 -7.32 -4.07 11.50
C LYS A 359 -6.81 -3.87 12.93
N GLU A 360 -5.94 -2.89 13.15
CA GLU A 360 -5.42 -2.54 14.48
C GLU A 360 -6.56 -2.12 15.42
N LYS A 361 -7.46 -1.23 14.98
CA LYS A 361 -8.66 -0.86 15.75
C LYS A 361 -9.59 -2.03 16.02
N GLU A 362 -9.77 -2.93 15.06
CA GLU A 362 -10.56 -4.15 15.25
C GLU A 362 -9.92 -5.08 16.30
N PHE A 363 -8.59 -5.22 16.30
CA PHE A 363 -7.86 -5.99 17.30
C PHE A 363 -7.95 -5.36 18.69
N GLU A 364 -7.76 -4.04 18.82
CA GLU A 364 -7.90 -3.33 20.09
C GLU A 364 -9.31 -3.51 20.69
N SER A 365 -10.36 -3.41 19.87
CA SER A 365 -11.74 -3.66 20.33
C SER A 365 -11.93 -5.09 20.80
N ARG A 366 -11.34 -6.07 20.10
CA ARG A 366 -11.46 -7.49 20.44
C ARG A 366 -10.66 -7.85 21.69
N GLU A 367 -9.49 -7.26 21.87
CA GLU A 367 -8.69 -7.39 23.08
C GLU A 367 -9.45 -6.86 24.30
N LYS A 368 -10.10 -5.70 24.16
CA LYS A 368 -10.96 -5.16 25.21
C LYS A 368 -12.11 -6.10 25.57
N GLU A 369 -12.84 -6.62 24.58
CA GLU A 369 -13.93 -7.60 24.82
C GLU A 369 -13.43 -8.88 25.51
N LEU A 370 -12.24 -9.36 25.13
CA LEU A 370 -11.64 -10.53 25.77
C LEU A 370 -11.24 -10.25 27.22
N ASN A 371 -10.66 -9.08 27.50
CA ASN A 371 -10.31 -8.67 28.86
C ASN A 371 -11.55 -8.48 29.74
N ASP A 372 -12.64 -7.94 29.20
CA ASP A 372 -13.91 -7.84 29.91
C ASP A 372 -14.48 -9.24 30.24
N LYS A 373 -14.42 -10.18 29.29
CA LYS A 373 -14.83 -11.58 29.52
C LYS A 373 -13.95 -12.30 30.53
N ILE A 374 -12.64 -12.09 30.50
CA ILE A 374 -11.71 -12.65 31.49
C ILE A 374 -12.10 -12.14 32.88
N SER A 375 -12.32 -10.83 33.02
CA SER A 375 -12.73 -10.23 34.29
C SER A 375 -14.07 -10.79 34.80
N GLU A 376 -15.04 -11.00 33.91
CA GLU A 376 -16.32 -11.62 34.25
C GLU A 376 -16.16 -13.09 34.69
N GLN A 377 -15.34 -13.86 33.98
CA GLN A 377 -15.05 -15.26 34.33
C GLN A 377 -14.30 -15.37 35.66
N GLU A 378 -13.33 -14.50 35.93
CA GLU A 378 -12.61 -14.44 37.20
C GLU A 378 -13.56 -14.13 38.38
N ALA A 379 -14.48 -13.19 38.19
CA ALA A 379 -15.51 -12.90 39.20
C ALA A 379 -16.44 -14.10 39.43
N TYR A 380 -16.83 -14.80 38.37
CA TYR A 380 -17.67 -15.99 38.47
C TYR A 380 -16.96 -17.16 39.17
N ILE A 381 -15.68 -17.40 38.86
CA ILE A 381 -14.86 -18.42 39.54
C ILE A 381 -14.80 -18.13 41.04
N LYS A 382 -14.54 -16.88 41.42
CA LYS A 382 -14.47 -16.47 42.83
C LYS A 382 -15.78 -16.72 43.59
N GLU A 383 -16.92 -16.51 42.93
CA GLU A 383 -18.24 -16.80 43.52
C GLU A 383 -18.50 -18.31 43.66
N LEU A 384 -18.06 -19.11 42.69
CA LEU A 384 -18.14 -20.58 42.78
C LEU A 384 -17.26 -21.12 43.92
N GLU A 385 -16.05 -20.60 44.08
CA GLU A 385 -15.15 -20.96 45.19
C GLU A 385 -15.80 -20.66 46.55
N ARG A 386 -16.48 -19.51 46.69
CA ARG A 386 -17.22 -19.16 47.91
C ARG A 386 -18.32 -20.18 48.22
N LYS A 387 -19.14 -20.53 47.22
CA LYS A 387 -20.23 -21.53 47.38
C LYS A 387 -19.70 -22.92 47.68
N LEU A 388 -18.56 -23.30 47.11
CA LEU A 388 -17.91 -24.59 47.40
C LEU A 388 -17.56 -24.67 48.89
N LYS A 389 -16.92 -23.62 49.42
CA LYS A 389 -16.53 -23.53 50.82
C LYS A 389 -17.72 -23.62 51.78
N GLU A 390 -18.82 -22.91 51.49
CA GLU A 390 -20.05 -22.98 52.28
C GLU A 390 -20.65 -24.40 52.32
N LYS A 391 -20.66 -25.09 51.17
CA LYS A 391 -21.13 -26.48 51.11
C LYS A 391 -20.23 -27.45 51.88
N GLU A 392 -18.91 -27.28 51.80
CA GLU A 392 -17.96 -28.12 52.55
C GLU A 392 -18.16 -27.99 54.07
N GLU A 393 -18.46 -26.78 54.56
CA GLU A 393 -18.79 -26.55 55.98
C GLU A 393 -20.10 -27.26 56.37
N THR A 394 -21.14 -27.17 55.53
CA THR A 394 -22.42 -27.85 55.80
C THR A 394 -22.26 -29.38 55.83
N VAL A 395 -21.47 -29.95 54.91
CA VAL A 395 -21.22 -31.40 54.87
C VAL A 395 -20.52 -31.89 56.15
N LYS A 396 -19.56 -31.11 56.69
CA LYS A 396 -18.88 -31.46 57.94
C LYS A 396 -19.82 -31.48 59.14
N GLU A 397 -20.76 -30.53 59.22
CA GLU A 397 -21.78 -30.49 60.28
C GLU A 397 -22.70 -31.72 60.22
N ASP A 398 -23.15 -32.09 59.01
CA ASP A 398 -24.00 -33.25 58.78
C ASP A 398 -23.30 -34.58 59.14
N GLU A 399 -22.00 -34.70 58.85
CA GLU A 399 -21.19 -35.85 59.25
C GLU A 399 -21.04 -35.98 60.78
N MET A 400 -20.90 -34.86 61.49
CA MET A 400 -20.85 -34.85 62.95
C MET A 400 -22.18 -35.31 63.57
N LEU A 401 -23.31 -34.80 63.06
CA LEU A 401 -24.65 -35.23 63.46
C LEU A 401 -24.89 -36.72 63.21
N ARG A 402 -24.46 -37.25 62.06
CA ARG A 402 -24.59 -38.69 61.74
C ARG A 402 -23.83 -39.58 62.72
N LYS A 403 -22.62 -39.18 63.11
CA LYS A 403 -21.83 -39.93 64.11
C LYS A 403 -22.55 -39.99 65.46
N GLU A 404 -23.14 -38.88 65.89
CA GLU A 404 -23.90 -38.81 67.15
C GLU A 404 -25.14 -39.73 67.12
N VAL A 405 -25.89 -39.72 66.02
CA VAL A 405 -27.08 -40.59 65.85
C VAL A 405 -26.72 -42.07 65.86
N ILE A 406 -25.57 -42.46 65.28
CA ILE A 406 -25.08 -43.85 65.31
C ILE A 406 -24.77 -44.28 66.75
N SER A 407 -24.08 -43.43 67.52
CA SER A 407 -23.76 -43.72 68.93
C SER A 407 -25.01 -43.85 69.81
N LEU A 408 -26.05 -43.04 69.55
CA LEU A 408 -27.33 -43.15 70.25
C LEU A 408 -28.10 -44.43 69.90
N ARG A 409 -27.99 -44.94 68.66
CA ARG A 409 -28.58 -46.22 68.27
C ARG A 409 -27.92 -47.42 68.95
N GLU A 410 -26.59 -47.42 69.05
CA GLU A 410 -25.84 -48.49 69.72
C GLU A 410 -26.15 -48.56 71.23
N TYR A 411 -26.46 -47.41 71.85
CA TYR A 411 -26.89 -47.31 73.24
C TYR A 411 -28.24 -48.01 73.50
N VAL A 412 -29.25 -47.75 72.66
CA VAL A 412 -30.59 -48.35 72.80
C VAL A 412 -30.56 -49.87 72.60
N PHE A 413 -29.69 -50.38 71.73
CA PHE A 413 -29.58 -51.82 71.46
C PHE A 413 -28.95 -52.61 72.62
N LYS A 414 -28.08 -52.00 73.43
CA LYS A 414 -27.45 -52.68 74.59
C LYS A 414 -28.34 -52.75 75.83
N GLU A 415 -29.43 -51.99 75.88
CA GLU A 415 -30.40 -51.99 76.98
C GLU A 415 -31.32 -53.23 77.00
N GLN A 416 -31.29 -54.06 75.96
CA GLN A 416 -32.18 -55.21 75.79
C GLN A 416 -31.59 -56.58 76.18
N GLU A 417 -30.30 -56.69 76.52
CA GLU A 417 -29.69 -57.95 76.96
C GLU A 417 -29.39 -57.92 78.48
N GLN A 418 -30.32 -58.47 79.28
CA GLN A 418 -30.09 -58.82 80.70
C GLN A 418 -29.62 -60.28 80.79
N ILE A 419 -28.54 -60.56 81.55
CA ILE A 419 -28.19 -61.92 81.98
C ILE A 419 -27.99 -61.94 83.52
N GLU A 420 -28.57 -62.99 84.11
CA GLU A 420 -28.80 -63.31 85.51
C GLU A 420 -27.52 -63.67 86.31
N GLN A 421 -27.61 -63.56 87.64
CA GLN A 421 -26.54 -63.84 88.62
C GLN A 421 -26.53 -65.31 89.04
N GLU A 422 -25.35 -65.94 89.12
CA GLU A 422 -25.10 -67.19 89.86
C GLU A 422 -23.98 -66.98 90.90
N ASP A 423 -24.18 -67.55 92.10
CA ASP A 423 -23.27 -67.51 93.25
C ASP A 423 -22.01 -68.37 93.02
N MET A 424 -20.83 -67.81 93.29
CA MET A 424 -19.54 -68.52 93.26
C MET A 424 -18.74 -68.31 94.56
N VAL A 425 -18.02 -69.38 94.95
CA VAL A 425 -17.13 -69.55 96.11
C VAL A 425 -16.04 -68.47 96.19
N GLU A 426 -15.63 -68.06 97.40
CA GLU A 426 -14.52 -67.12 97.64
C GLU A 426 -13.16 -67.72 97.20
N GLU A 427 -12.80 -67.51 95.94
CA GLU A 427 -11.43 -67.69 95.44
C GLU A 427 -10.62 -66.39 95.61
N ASP A 428 -9.35 -66.51 96.01
CA ASP A 428 -8.41 -65.39 96.17
C ASP A 428 -7.61 -65.14 94.88
N TYR A 429 -8.01 -64.12 94.12
CA TYR A 429 -7.37 -63.70 92.86
C TYR A 429 -6.17 -62.74 93.06
N SER A 430 -5.71 -62.53 94.30
CA SER A 430 -4.67 -61.52 94.60
C SER A 430 -3.36 -61.76 93.86
N ALA A 431 -2.92 -63.01 93.73
CA ALA A 431 -1.68 -63.36 93.03
C ALA A 431 -1.76 -63.12 91.51
N GLN A 432 -2.94 -63.25 90.90
CA GLN A 432 -3.13 -63.01 89.47
C GLN A 432 -3.17 -61.51 89.17
N LEU A 433 -3.76 -60.72 90.07
CA LEU A 433 -3.94 -59.28 89.90
C LEU A 433 -2.74 -58.44 90.40
N GLU A 434 -1.72 -59.06 90.99
CA GLU A 434 -0.60 -58.37 91.67
C GLU A 434 0.17 -57.40 90.75
N ASN A 435 0.33 -57.75 89.47
CA ASN A 435 1.12 -56.97 88.51
C ASN A 435 0.29 -56.10 87.55
N ALA A 436 -1.04 -56.10 87.67
CA ALA A 436 -1.92 -55.34 86.77
C ALA A 436 -2.22 -53.94 87.31
N ARG A 437 -2.07 -52.91 86.48
CA ARG A 437 -2.41 -51.52 86.84
C ARG A 437 -3.88 -51.26 86.51
N ILE A 438 -4.73 -51.44 87.51
CA ILE A 438 -6.19 -51.35 87.37
C ILE A 438 -6.72 -50.10 88.06
N ALA A 439 -7.61 -49.36 87.39
CA ALA A 439 -8.36 -48.26 87.99
C ALA A 439 -9.87 -48.47 87.86
N ILE A 440 -10.62 -48.22 88.93
CA ILE A 440 -12.10 -48.27 88.96
C ILE A 440 -12.65 -46.87 89.21
N VAL A 441 -13.51 -46.40 88.31
CA VAL A 441 -14.16 -45.09 88.35
C VAL A 441 -15.65 -45.27 88.63
N GLY A 442 -16.15 -44.69 89.72
CA GLY A 442 -17.54 -44.83 90.16
C GLY A 442 -17.74 -45.81 91.32
N GLY A 443 -18.98 -45.98 91.77
CA GLY A 443 -19.37 -46.82 92.91
C GLY A 443 -19.31 -46.11 94.27
N HIS A 444 -19.93 -46.71 95.30
CA HIS A 444 -19.95 -46.14 96.65
C HIS A 444 -18.65 -46.36 97.45
N GLN A 445 -18.40 -45.44 98.39
CA GLN A 445 -17.24 -45.43 99.30
C GLN A 445 -17.01 -46.75 100.06
N ASN A 446 -18.07 -47.39 100.56
CA ASN A 446 -17.94 -48.65 101.31
C ASN A 446 -17.43 -49.80 100.43
N TRP A 447 -17.73 -49.79 99.13
CA TRP A 447 -17.26 -50.80 98.18
C TRP A 447 -15.79 -50.59 97.84
N HIS A 448 -15.38 -49.34 97.64
CA HIS A 448 -13.95 -48.99 97.49
C HIS A 448 -13.11 -49.41 98.69
N GLN A 449 -13.62 -49.24 99.92
CA GLN A 449 -12.92 -49.68 101.13
C GLN A 449 -12.70 -51.19 101.15
N ARG A 450 -13.72 -51.98 100.76
CA ARG A 450 -13.59 -53.44 100.65
C ARG A 450 -12.62 -53.86 99.55
N ILE A 451 -12.66 -53.20 98.39
CA ILE A 451 -11.71 -53.44 97.29
C ILE A 451 -10.29 -53.17 97.77
N LYS A 452 -10.04 -52.05 98.45
CA LYS A 452 -8.69 -51.71 98.95
C LYS A 452 -8.19 -52.64 100.05
N GLN A 453 -9.08 -53.27 100.82
CA GLN A 453 -8.71 -54.26 101.83
C GLN A 453 -8.21 -55.57 101.21
N VAL A 454 -8.85 -56.03 100.13
CA VAL A 454 -8.52 -57.30 99.46
C VAL A 454 -7.47 -57.10 98.35
N TYR A 455 -7.60 -56.02 97.56
CA TYR A 455 -6.74 -55.68 96.44
C TYR A 455 -6.18 -54.25 96.61
N PRO A 456 -5.18 -54.05 97.50
CA PRO A 456 -4.61 -52.72 97.77
C PRO A 456 -3.96 -52.05 96.55
N GLY A 457 -3.61 -52.81 95.50
CA GLY A 457 -3.04 -52.30 94.25
C GLY A 457 -4.04 -51.62 93.31
N ILE A 458 -5.35 -51.86 93.46
CA ILE A 458 -6.39 -51.30 92.59
C ILE A 458 -6.68 -49.85 93.00
N ARG A 459 -6.57 -48.92 92.04
CA ARG A 459 -6.92 -47.51 92.26
C ARG A 459 -8.42 -47.31 92.12
N THR A 460 -9.06 -46.63 93.06
CA THR A 460 -10.50 -46.34 93.00
C THR A 460 -10.75 -44.84 93.03
N ILE A 461 -11.68 -44.35 92.21
CA ILE A 461 -12.05 -42.94 92.05
C ILE A 461 -13.55 -42.78 92.32
N LEU A 462 -13.90 -41.95 93.30
CA LEU A 462 -15.31 -41.75 93.70
C LEU A 462 -16.03 -40.77 92.76
N PRO A 463 -17.36 -40.90 92.59
CA PRO A 463 -18.17 -39.99 91.77
C PRO A 463 -18.05 -38.51 92.12
N ASP A 464 -17.85 -38.19 93.39
CA ASP A 464 -17.87 -36.82 93.94
C ASP A 464 -16.47 -36.26 94.25
N GLU A 465 -15.41 -36.93 93.80
CA GLU A 465 -14.04 -36.55 94.09
C GLU A 465 -13.61 -35.34 93.24
N LYS A 466 -13.67 -34.14 93.83
CA LYS A 466 -13.36 -32.88 93.16
C LYS A 466 -11.86 -32.65 93.05
N GLY A 467 -11.40 -32.21 91.88
CA GLY A 467 -10.03 -31.74 91.67
C GLY A 467 -8.99 -32.82 91.34
N ILE A 468 -9.39 -34.08 91.18
CA ILE A 468 -8.46 -35.14 90.78
C ILE A 468 -7.94 -34.94 89.35
N ASP A 469 -6.63 -35.08 89.20
CA ASP A 469 -5.99 -35.29 87.91
C ASP A 469 -6.18 -36.75 87.46
N LEU A 470 -6.86 -36.91 86.33
CA LEU A 470 -7.20 -38.21 85.74
C LEU A 470 -6.26 -38.57 84.57
N SER A 471 -5.21 -37.77 84.34
CA SER A 471 -4.21 -38.03 83.30
C SER A 471 -3.55 -39.41 83.45
N PHE A 472 -3.38 -39.89 84.68
CA PHE A 472 -2.74 -41.18 84.97
C PHE A 472 -3.52 -42.39 84.40
N LEU A 473 -4.82 -42.24 84.13
CA LEU A 473 -5.65 -43.31 83.58
C LEU A 473 -5.11 -43.81 82.23
N SER A 474 -4.38 -42.98 81.50
CA SER A 474 -3.76 -43.37 80.24
C SER A 474 -2.65 -44.40 80.34
N ASN A 475 -2.11 -44.58 81.54
CA ASN A 475 -0.97 -45.47 81.81
C ASN A 475 -1.42 -46.67 82.65
N MET A 476 -2.73 -46.92 82.74
CA MET A 476 -3.31 -48.11 83.35
C MET A 476 -3.45 -49.19 82.28
N ASP A 477 -3.42 -50.45 82.69
CA ASP A 477 -3.65 -51.57 81.78
C ASP A 477 -5.16 -51.75 81.56
N ILE A 478 -5.95 -51.56 82.62
CA ILE A 478 -7.42 -51.66 82.60
C ILE A 478 -8.04 -50.49 83.37
N VAL A 479 -9.01 -49.82 82.76
CA VAL A 479 -9.85 -48.80 83.42
C VAL A 479 -11.31 -49.24 83.36
N CYS A 480 -11.87 -49.47 84.54
CA CYS A 480 -13.23 -49.93 84.70
C CYS A 480 -14.16 -48.79 85.14
N PHE A 481 -15.37 -48.76 84.59
CA PHE A 481 -16.40 -47.79 84.96
C PHE A 481 -17.60 -48.50 85.60
N GLU A 482 -17.93 -48.13 86.84
CA GLU A 482 -19.16 -48.56 87.50
C GLU A 482 -20.29 -47.58 87.13
N THR A 483 -21.32 -48.07 86.44
CA THR A 483 -22.31 -47.21 85.78
C THR A 483 -23.54 -46.89 86.62
N SER A 484 -23.84 -47.64 87.69
CA SER A 484 -25.01 -47.41 88.54
C SER A 484 -24.83 -46.24 89.51
N HIS A 485 -23.62 -45.97 89.98
CA HIS A 485 -23.29 -44.84 90.84
C HIS A 485 -22.05 -44.13 90.30
N SER A 486 -22.21 -43.41 89.18
CA SER A 486 -21.21 -42.47 88.67
C SER A 486 -21.80 -41.11 88.33
N ASN A 487 -20.97 -40.08 88.46
CA ASN A 487 -21.33 -38.72 88.05
C ASN A 487 -20.92 -38.51 86.59
N HIS A 488 -21.85 -38.07 85.72
CA HIS A 488 -21.60 -37.79 84.30
C HIS A 488 -20.38 -36.88 84.04
N ALA A 489 -20.05 -35.99 84.97
CA ALA A 489 -18.88 -35.11 84.86
C ALA A 489 -17.56 -35.89 85.01
N ILE A 490 -17.44 -36.74 86.03
CA ILE A 490 -16.22 -37.52 86.27
C ILE A 490 -16.06 -38.62 85.22
N TYR A 491 -17.18 -39.22 84.79
CA TYR A 491 -17.23 -40.20 83.71
C TYR A 491 -16.67 -39.64 82.40
N ARG A 492 -17.20 -38.51 81.92
CA ARG A 492 -16.73 -37.89 80.66
C ARG A 492 -15.27 -37.47 80.74
N LYS A 493 -14.85 -36.94 81.89
CA LYS A 493 -13.45 -36.53 82.11
C LYS A 493 -12.49 -37.73 82.14
N ALA A 494 -12.88 -38.83 82.77
CA ALA A 494 -12.08 -40.04 82.76
C ALA A 494 -12.02 -40.68 81.36
N LEU A 495 -13.16 -40.77 80.65
CA LEU A 495 -13.24 -41.31 79.30
C LEU A 495 -12.37 -40.54 78.29
N SER A 496 -12.35 -39.20 78.35
CA SER A 496 -11.49 -38.39 77.48
C SER A 496 -9.99 -38.64 77.69
N ASN A 497 -9.57 -39.18 78.84
CA ASN A 497 -8.17 -39.49 79.12
C ASN A 497 -7.73 -40.87 78.59
N VAL A 498 -8.68 -41.72 78.19
CA VAL A 498 -8.41 -43.10 77.72
C VAL A 498 -8.91 -43.39 76.28
N LYS A 499 -9.84 -42.58 75.72
CA LYS A 499 -10.53 -42.84 74.44
C LYS A 499 -9.63 -43.07 73.22
N ASP A 500 -8.44 -42.48 73.18
CA ASP A 500 -7.50 -42.55 72.05
C ASP A 500 -6.17 -43.22 72.43
N LYS A 501 -6.17 -44.08 73.46
CA LYS A 501 -4.97 -44.74 74.00
C LYS A 501 -5.18 -46.24 74.13
N ASP A 502 -4.08 -46.99 74.15
CA ASP A 502 -4.08 -48.45 74.24
C ASP A 502 -4.34 -48.93 75.68
N VAL A 503 -5.53 -48.63 76.19
CA VAL A 503 -6.01 -48.96 77.54
C VAL A 503 -7.29 -49.76 77.41
N HIS A 504 -7.39 -50.89 78.11
CA HIS A 504 -8.61 -51.69 78.07
C HIS A 504 -9.71 -51.03 78.90
N ILE A 505 -10.82 -50.63 78.26
CA ILE A 505 -11.96 -50.00 78.93
C ILE A 505 -13.04 -51.04 79.17
N HIS A 506 -13.38 -51.26 80.45
CA HIS A 506 -14.42 -52.20 80.86
C HIS A 506 -15.54 -51.51 81.65
N TYR A 507 -16.76 -52.03 81.58
CA TYR A 507 -17.92 -51.43 82.25
C TYR A 507 -18.61 -52.45 83.15
N PHE A 508 -18.95 -52.01 84.37
CA PHE A 508 -19.75 -52.78 85.32
C PHE A 508 -21.07 -52.06 85.61
N ASN A 509 -22.14 -52.82 85.78
CA ASN A 509 -23.43 -52.30 86.23
C ASN A 509 -23.72 -52.77 87.66
N GLY A 510 -23.69 -51.85 88.62
CA GLY A 510 -23.92 -52.12 90.03
C GLY A 510 -22.68 -52.62 90.77
N GLN A 511 -22.74 -52.58 92.10
CA GLN A 511 -21.65 -53.11 92.93
C GLN A 511 -21.56 -54.64 92.80
N ARG A 512 -20.45 -55.11 92.25
CA ARG A 512 -20.11 -56.54 92.22
C ARG A 512 -19.66 -57.01 93.62
N ASN A 513 -19.96 -58.27 93.96
CA ASN A 513 -19.29 -58.94 95.07
C ASN A 513 -17.76 -58.99 94.78
N ILE A 514 -16.91 -58.88 95.81
CA ILE A 514 -15.45 -58.74 95.67
C ILE A 514 -14.83 -59.95 94.96
N SER A 515 -15.28 -61.17 95.26
CA SER A 515 -14.79 -62.38 94.57
C SER A 515 -15.20 -62.42 93.08
N ALA A 516 -16.42 -61.98 92.76
CA ALA A 516 -16.90 -61.88 91.38
C ALA A 516 -16.14 -60.79 90.60
N LEU A 517 -15.83 -59.67 91.26
CA LEU A 517 -14.97 -58.63 90.70
C LEU A 517 -13.56 -59.17 90.43
N GLY A 518 -12.98 -59.93 91.36
CA GLY A 518 -11.68 -60.57 91.20
C GLY A 518 -11.61 -61.49 89.99
N LEU A 519 -12.60 -62.38 89.83
CA LEU A 519 -12.71 -63.27 88.66
C LEU A 519 -12.92 -62.52 87.35
N GLU A 520 -13.76 -61.48 87.35
CA GLU A 520 -14.05 -60.70 86.15
C GLU A 520 -12.79 -59.94 85.70
N LEU A 521 -12.07 -59.32 86.63
CA LEU A 521 -10.80 -58.65 86.35
C LEU A 521 -9.70 -59.63 85.92
N SER A 522 -9.63 -60.83 86.52
CA SER A 522 -8.62 -61.81 86.14
C SER A 522 -8.78 -62.36 84.72
N LYS A 523 -9.99 -62.29 84.14
CA LYS A 523 -10.27 -62.67 82.75
C LYS A 523 -9.93 -61.58 81.73
N LEU A 524 -9.71 -60.34 82.18
CA LEU A 524 -9.37 -59.20 81.33
C LEU A 524 -7.86 -58.99 81.20
N MET A 525 -7.07 -59.71 82.01
CA MET A 525 -5.62 -59.89 81.82
C MET A 525 -5.39 -61.02 80.82
#